data_AF-A0A1A2CMX3-F1
#
_entry.id   AF-A0A1A2CMX3-F1
#
_cell.length_a   1.000
_cell.length_b   1.000
_cell.length_c   1.000
_cell.angle_alpha   90.00
_cell.angle_beta   90.00
_cell.angle_gamma   90.00
#
_symmetry.space_group_name_H-M   'P 1'
#
loop_
_entity.id
_entity.type
_entity.pdbx_description
1 polymer ?
#
loop_
_entity_poly.entity_id
_entity_poly.type
_entity_poly.pdbx_seq_one_letter_code
_entity_poly.pdbx_strand_id
1 'polypeptide(L)'
;MPTSTVEDLHRRAVDRRAVEAAIWDMPLVNVDAMRQAYFRAGARYNDCIFWSNPNTWMNQTTTPNHSTSYVMYFITIADGPVVIDIPAASEQALYGAIINGWNEPLINVGNTGYDQGAGAKYLVLPTDYDGDVPEGFVAVRCTTHNAYSLLRIERV
;
A
#
# COMPACT_ATOMS: atom_id res chain seq x y z
N MET A 1 -22.22 -35.20 30.03
CA MET A 1 -21.72 -34.15 29.12
C MET A 1 -22.94 -33.56 28.43
N PRO A 2 -23.21 -32.24 28.52
CA PRO A 2 -24.30 -31.66 27.74
C PRO A 2 -23.97 -31.81 26.25
N THR A 3 -24.84 -32.49 25.52
CA THR A 3 -24.70 -32.69 24.07
C THR A 3 -25.03 -31.38 23.38
N SER A 4 -24.08 -30.85 22.59
CA SER A 4 -24.33 -29.64 21.80
C SER A 4 -25.35 -29.97 20.70
N THR A 5 -26.34 -29.09 20.50
CA THR A 5 -27.28 -29.25 19.38
C THR A 5 -26.61 -28.93 18.05
N VAL A 6 -27.22 -29.33 16.93
CA VAL A 6 -26.75 -28.93 15.59
C VAL A 6 -26.70 -27.41 15.45
N GLU A 7 -27.70 -26.71 15.98
CA GLU A 7 -27.75 -25.24 16.00
C GLU A 7 -26.59 -24.64 16.82
N ASP A 8 -26.27 -25.20 17.98
CA ASP A 8 -25.11 -24.77 18.78
C ASP A 8 -23.79 -24.91 18.02
N LEU A 9 -23.63 -25.99 17.26
CA LEU A 9 -22.44 -26.23 16.45
C LEU A 9 -22.35 -25.22 15.30
N HIS A 10 -23.46 -24.93 14.62
CA HIS A 10 -23.50 -23.92 13.56
C HIS A 10 -23.15 -22.53 14.09
N ARG A 11 -23.76 -22.11 15.20
CA ARG A 11 -23.46 -20.83 15.85
C ARG A 11 -21.98 -20.72 16.20
N ARG A 12 -21.42 -21.72 16.88
CA ARG A 12 -19.98 -21.73 17.23
C ARG A 12 -19.07 -21.70 16.01
N ALA A 13 -19.45 -22.33 14.91
CA ALA A 13 -18.68 -22.30 13.68
C ALA A 13 -18.68 -20.90 13.04
N VAL A 14 -19.82 -20.21 13.04
CA VAL A 14 -19.92 -18.82 12.58
C VAL A 14 -19.10 -17.89 13.48
N ASP A 15 -19.22 -18.01 14.80
CA ASP A 15 -18.50 -17.18 15.76
C ASP A 15 -16.97 -17.30 15.57
N ARG A 16 -16.46 -18.52 15.41
CA ARG A 16 -15.02 -18.76 15.18
C ARG A 16 -14.55 -18.16 13.86
N ARG A 17 -15.28 -18.40 12.77
CA ARG A 17 -14.94 -17.87 11.45
C ARG A 17 -14.97 -16.34 11.43
N ALA A 18 -15.89 -15.71 12.17
CA ALA A 18 -15.96 -14.26 12.29
C ALA A 18 -14.70 -13.69 12.97
N VAL A 19 -14.24 -14.33 14.05
CA VAL A 19 -13.00 -13.92 14.74
C VAL A 19 -11.77 -14.16 13.86
N GLU A 20 -11.69 -15.33 13.20
CA GLU A 20 -10.58 -15.66 12.28
C GLU A 20 -10.51 -14.67 11.11
N ALA A 21 -11.64 -14.34 10.49
CA ALA A 21 -11.71 -13.36 9.42
C ALA A 21 -11.26 -11.97 9.90
N ALA A 22 -11.73 -11.52 11.07
CA ALA A 22 -11.34 -10.21 11.62
C ALA A 22 -9.83 -10.09 11.86
N ILE A 23 -9.16 -11.17 12.30
CA ILE A 23 -7.72 -11.20 12.49
C ILE A 23 -6.99 -11.26 11.15
N TRP A 24 -7.45 -12.12 10.24
CA TRP A 24 -6.83 -12.32 8.93
C TRP A 24 -6.93 -11.07 8.04
N ASP A 25 -8.06 -10.38 8.07
CA ASP A 25 -8.35 -9.17 7.28
C ASP A 25 -7.74 -7.89 7.86
N MET A 26 -7.11 -7.94 9.03
CA MET A 26 -6.59 -6.74 9.72
C MET A 26 -5.69 -5.85 8.83
N PRO A 27 -4.74 -6.39 8.03
CA PRO A 27 -3.93 -5.58 7.13
C PRO A 27 -4.77 -4.87 6.05
N LEU A 28 -5.71 -5.60 5.43
CA LEU A 28 -6.59 -5.06 4.39
C LEU A 28 -7.49 -3.97 4.95
N VAL A 29 -8.06 -4.15 6.14
CA VAL A 29 -8.87 -3.14 6.83
C VAL A 29 -8.05 -1.88 7.13
N ASN A 30 -6.79 -2.01 7.53
CA ASN A 30 -5.91 -0.86 7.74
C ASN A 30 -5.67 -0.09 6.43
N VAL A 31 -5.35 -0.79 5.33
CA VAL A 31 -5.15 -0.16 4.01
C VAL A 31 -6.43 0.52 3.52
N ASP A 32 -7.59 -0.12 3.68
CA ASP A 32 -8.87 0.45 3.27
C ASP A 32 -9.24 1.68 4.10
N ALA A 33 -9.02 1.66 5.42
CA ALA A 33 -9.23 2.83 6.28
C ALA A 33 -8.36 4.02 5.85
N MET A 34 -7.08 3.78 5.51
CA MET A 34 -6.18 4.80 4.96
C MET A 34 -6.68 5.31 3.60
N ARG A 35 -7.11 4.42 2.70
CA ARG A 35 -7.64 4.77 1.37
C ARG A 35 -8.90 5.62 1.47
N GLN A 36 -9.83 5.26 2.35
CA GLN A 36 -11.03 6.06 2.59
C GLN A 36 -10.68 7.46 3.12
N ALA A 37 -9.72 7.57 4.04
CA ALA A 37 -9.25 8.87 4.55
C ALA A 37 -8.60 9.71 3.44
N TYR A 38 -7.79 9.07 2.59
CA TYR A 38 -7.17 9.68 1.43
C TYR A 38 -8.22 10.27 0.45
N PHE A 39 -9.31 9.54 0.17
CA PHE A 39 -10.41 10.07 -0.65
C PHE A 39 -11.24 11.15 0.07
N ARG A 40 -11.46 11.04 1.39
CA ARG A 40 -12.11 12.10 2.18
C ARG A 40 -11.30 13.41 2.18
N ALA A 41 -9.99 13.34 2.00
CA ALA A 41 -9.12 14.50 1.84
C ALA A 41 -9.23 15.14 0.43
N GLY A 42 -10.05 14.59 -0.47
CA GLY A 42 -10.31 15.13 -1.81
C GLY A 42 -9.40 14.57 -2.91
N ALA A 43 -8.47 13.67 -2.59
CA ALA A 43 -7.65 13.01 -3.59
C ALA A 43 -8.43 11.90 -4.30
N ARG A 44 -7.96 11.49 -5.47
CA ARG A 44 -8.46 10.36 -6.26
C ARG A 44 -7.33 9.39 -6.52
N TYR A 45 -7.64 8.22 -7.08
CA TYR A 45 -6.59 7.33 -7.57
C TYR A 45 -5.62 8.08 -8.49
N ASN A 46 -4.33 7.75 -8.34
CA ASN A 46 -3.20 8.35 -9.05
C ASN A 46 -2.87 9.81 -8.67
N ASP A 47 -3.57 10.42 -7.71
CA ASP A 47 -3.12 11.68 -7.11
C ASP A 47 -2.01 11.41 -6.07
N CYS A 48 -1.20 12.42 -5.75
CA CYS A 48 -0.22 12.35 -4.67
C CYS A 48 -0.61 13.33 -3.56
N ILE A 49 -0.71 12.84 -2.32
CA ILE A 49 -0.84 13.68 -1.13
C ILE A 49 0.55 13.81 -0.50
N PHE A 50 1.04 15.05 -0.44
CA PHE A 50 2.27 15.40 0.25
C PHE A 50 1.97 15.87 1.68
N TRP A 51 2.54 15.20 2.67
CA TRP A 51 2.50 15.61 4.07
C TRP A 51 3.65 16.58 4.32
N SER A 52 3.37 17.86 4.08
CA SER A 52 4.35 18.94 4.09
C SER A 52 4.91 19.29 5.46
N ASN A 53 4.23 18.92 6.53
CA ASN A 53 4.65 19.16 7.91
C ASN A 53 4.89 17.85 8.66
N PRO A 54 5.77 17.86 9.68
CA PRO A 54 5.91 16.75 10.61
C PRO A 54 4.57 16.29 11.18
N ASN A 55 4.42 14.98 11.33
CA ASN A 55 3.20 14.41 11.89
C ASN A 55 3.01 14.85 13.36
N THR A 56 1.81 15.30 13.68
CA THR A 56 1.38 15.61 15.05
C THR A 56 0.43 14.52 15.55
N TRP A 57 0.02 14.62 16.82
CA TRP A 57 -0.98 13.72 17.42
C TRP A 57 -2.33 13.72 16.69
N MET A 58 -2.58 14.67 15.79
CA MET A 58 -3.80 14.72 14.97
C MET A 58 -3.73 13.75 13.76
N ASN A 59 -2.55 13.30 13.34
CA ASN A 59 -2.46 12.30 12.28
C ASN A 59 -2.85 10.92 12.84
N GLN A 60 -3.88 10.31 12.25
CA GLN A 60 -4.44 9.03 12.68
C GLN A 60 -3.91 7.82 11.90
N THR A 61 -2.92 8.02 11.04
CA THR A 61 -2.19 6.90 10.43
C THR A 61 -1.48 6.11 11.52
N THR A 62 -1.47 4.78 11.43
CA THR A 62 -0.84 3.92 12.43
C THR A 62 0.66 4.19 12.52
N THR A 63 1.12 4.60 13.71
CA THR A 63 2.54 4.78 14.06
C THR A 63 3.35 5.62 13.05
N PRO A 64 2.95 6.85 12.73
CA PRO A 64 3.65 7.65 11.74
C PRO A 64 4.96 8.20 12.34
N ASN A 65 5.97 8.37 11.51
CA ASN A 65 7.20 9.06 11.95
C ASN A 65 6.92 10.56 12.13
N HIS A 66 7.42 11.17 13.21
CA HIS A 66 7.30 12.60 13.48
C HIS A 66 8.52 13.42 12.99
N SER A 67 9.54 12.80 12.42
CA SER A 67 10.77 13.48 11.97
C SER A 67 10.95 13.54 10.45
N THR A 68 10.08 12.88 9.68
CA THR A 68 10.14 12.82 8.21
C THR A 68 8.81 13.22 7.59
N SER A 69 8.90 13.90 6.44
CA SER A 69 7.75 14.16 5.58
C SER A 69 7.43 12.94 4.73
N TYR A 70 6.19 12.87 4.23
CA TYR A 70 5.70 11.72 3.49
C TYR A 70 5.02 12.11 2.18
N VAL A 71 5.12 11.24 1.18
CA VAL A 71 4.25 11.23 0.00
C VAL A 71 3.39 9.97 0.06
N MET A 72 2.08 10.17 0.10
CA MET A 72 1.10 9.10 0.06
C MET A 72 0.39 9.10 -1.29
N TYR A 73 0.23 7.92 -1.88
CA TYR A 73 -0.62 7.74 -3.06
C TYR A 73 -1.30 6.38 -3.02
N PHE A 74 -2.45 6.31 -3.69
CA PHE A 74 -3.17 5.08 -4.00
C PHE A 74 -3.34 4.98 -5.50
N ILE A 75 -3.08 3.80 -6.06
CA ILE A 75 -3.31 3.47 -7.45
C ILE A 75 -4.26 2.28 -7.58
N THR A 76 -4.92 2.18 -8.72
CA THR A 76 -5.65 0.99 -9.12
C THR A 76 -5.17 0.54 -10.49
N ILE A 77 -4.98 -0.77 -10.65
CA ILE A 77 -4.64 -1.41 -11.92
C ILE A 77 -5.81 -2.18 -12.52
N ALA A 78 -7.03 -2.00 -11.96
CA ALA A 78 -8.24 -2.67 -12.45
C ALA A 78 -8.56 -2.31 -13.91
N ASP A 79 -8.23 -1.07 -14.32
CA ASP A 79 -8.48 -0.56 -15.67
C ASP A 79 -7.23 -0.62 -16.58
N GLY A 80 -6.11 -1.15 -16.06
CA GLY A 80 -4.87 -1.32 -16.80
C GLY A 80 -3.60 -0.98 -15.99
N PRO A 81 -2.41 -1.20 -16.57
CA PRO A 81 -1.13 -0.89 -15.95
C PRO A 81 -1.00 0.58 -15.52
N VAL A 82 -0.28 0.81 -14.40
CA VAL A 82 0.04 2.15 -13.91
C VAL A 82 1.55 2.30 -13.73
N VAL A 83 2.08 3.46 -14.12
CA VAL A 83 3.49 3.80 -13.92
C VAL A 83 3.64 4.67 -12.68
N ILE A 84 4.55 4.28 -11.79
CA ILE A 84 5.03 5.10 -10.69
C ILE A 84 6.43 5.59 -11.07
N ASP A 85 6.55 6.91 -11.31
CA ASP A 85 7.80 7.56 -11.70
C ASP A 85 8.50 8.14 -10.48
N ILE A 86 9.56 7.47 -10.03
CA ILE A 86 10.35 7.92 -8.88
C ILE A 86 11.58 8.68 -9.40
N PRO A 87 11.73 9.98 -9.04
CA PRO A 87 12.88 10.77 -9.47
C PRO A 87 14.16 10.28 -8.80
N ALA A 88 15.30 10.55 -9.46
CA ALA A 88 16.60 10.35 -8.87
C ALA A 88 16.75 11.18 -7.58
N ALA A 89 17.47 10.63 -6.62
CA ALA A 89 17.86 11.30 -5.40
C ALA A 89 18.68 12.57 -5.72
N SER A 90 18.42 13.63 -4.97
CA SER A 90 19.19 14.88 -5.02
C SER A 90 19.60 15.26 -3.59
N GLU A 91 19.28 16.46 -3.11
CA GLU A 91 19.38 16.78 -1.68
C GLU A 91 18.39 15.96 -0.83
N GLN A 92 17.35 15.45 -1.47
CA GLN A 92 16.30 14.63 -0.88
C GLN A 92 16.08 13.38 -1.72
N ALA A 93 15.73 12.28 -1.06
CA ALA A 93 15.36 11.02 -1.67
C ALA A 93 14.02 10.51 -1.13
N LEU A 94 13.29 9.80 -1.99
CA LEU A 94 12.13 9.02 -1.58
C LEU A 94 12.58 7.64 -1.11
N TYR A 95 12.06 7.21 0.04
CA TYR A 95 12.37 5.92 0.63
C TYR A 95 11.10 5.20 1.07
N GLY A 96 10.97 3.92 0.72
CA GLY A 96 9.85 3.09 1.14
C GLY A 96 9.63 1.90 0.22
N ALA A 97 8.38 1.46 0.09
CA ALA A 97 7.99 0.35 -0.76
C ALA A 97 6.70 0.66 -1.51
N ILE A 98 6.54 0.06 -2.69
CA ILE A 98 5.24 -0.11 -3.36
C ILE A 98 4.58 -1.32 -2.72
N ILE A 99 3.36 -1.15 -2.22
CA ILE A 99 2.67 -2.13 -1.38
C ILE A 99 1.31 -2.45 -2.00
N ASN A 100 0.91 -3.71 -1.98
CA ASN A 100 -0.40 -4.14 -2.47
C ASN A 100 -1.53 -3.87 -1.45
N GLY A 101 -2.78 -4.23 -1.81
CA GLY A 101 -3.95 -4.05 -0.96
C GLY A 101 -3.93 -4.86 0.34
N TRP A 102 -3.15 -5.94 0.41
CA TRP A 102 -2.96 -6.76 1.60
C TRP A 102 -1.81 -6.29 2.51
N ASN A 103 -1.27 -5.09 2.24
CA ASN A 103 -0.11 -4.54 2.93
C ASN A 103 1.19 -5.36 2.73
N GLU A 104 1.29 -6.11 1.62
CA GLU A 104 2.50 -6.85 1.27
C GLU A 104 3.41 -5.98 0.39
N PRO A 105 4.70 -5.84 0.73
CA PRO A 105 5.65 -5.07 -0.08
C PRO A 105 5.93 -5.81 -1.40
N LEU A 106 5.74 -5.12 -2.52
CA LEU A 106 6.03 -5.63 -3.85
C LEU A 106 7.47 -5.34 -4.26
N ILE A 107 7.95 -4.12 -4.00
CA ILE A 107 9.31 -3.68 -4.31
C ILE A 107 9.69 -2.49 -3.43
N ASN A 108 10.96 -2.42 -3.03
CA ASN A 108 11.51 -1.29 -2.28
C ASN A 108 12.06 -0.21 -3.22
N VAL A 109 11.94 1.04 -2.79
CA VAL A 109 12.29 2.27 -3.53
C VAL A 109 13.28 3.09 -2.71
N GLY A 110 14.21 3.78 -3.39
CA GLY A 110 15.20 4.66 -2.77
C GLY A 110 16.60 4.05 -2.65
N ASN A 111 17.48 4.70 -1.88
CA ASN A 111 18.91 4.36 -1.81
C ASN A 111 19.23 2.89 -1.49
N THR A 112 18.38 2.22 -0.71
CA THR A 112 18.53 0.78 -0.38
C THR A 112 17.47 -0.10 -1.07
N GLY A 113 16.66 0.50 -1.95
CA GLY A 113 15.67 -0.16 -2.79
C GLY A 113 16.24 -0.58 -4.14
N TYR A 114 15.35 -0.91 -5.08
CA TYR A 114 15.73 -1.38 -6.41
C TYR A 114 16.46 -0.31 -7.23
N ASP A 115 16.00 0.94 -7.16
CA ASP A 115 16.59 2.05 -7.90
C ASP A 115 17.93 2.56 -7.35
N GLN A 116 18.34 2.13 -6.15
CA GLN A 116 19.58 2.57 -5.49
C GLN A 116 19.76 4.09 -5.43
N GLY A 117 18.65 4.85 -5.39
CA GLY A 117 18.65 6.32 -5.41
C GLY A 117 18.83 6.93 -6.81
N ALA A 118 19.02 6.15 -7.86
CA ALA A 118 19.10 6.65 -9.24
C ALA A 118 17.72 7.03 -9.83
N GLY A 119 16.63 6.69 -9.13
CA GLY A 119 15.27 6.81 -9.64
C GLY A 119 14.92 5.70 -10.63
N ALA A 120 13.63 5.43 -10.79
CA ALA A 120 13.14 4.42 -11.73
C ALA A 120 11.66 4.64 -12.07
N LYS A 121 11.26 4.12 -13.23
CA LYS A 121 9.86 4.03 -13.63
C LYS A 121 9.35 2.62 -13.33
N TYR A 122 8.55 2.48 -12.29
CA TYR A 122 7.97 1.21 -11.89
C TYR A 122 6.64 1.01 -12.61
N LEU A 123 6.57 0.02 -13.50
CA LEU A 123 5.35 -0.37 -14.20
C LEU A 123 4.61 -1.42 -13.36
N VAL A 124 3.53 -1.01 -12.71
CA VAL A 124 2.69 -1.88 -11.88
C VAL A 124 1.69 -2.60 -12.77
N LEU A 125 1.70 -3.93 -12.68
CA LEU A 125 1.02 -4.83 -13.59
C LEU A 125 0.17 -5.85 -12.83
N PRO A 126 -0.98 -6.28 -13.38
CA PRO A 126 -1.65 -7.50 -12.94
C PRO A 126 -0.71 -8.71 -13.00
N THR A 127 -0.94 -9.70 -12.14
CA THR A 127 -0.14 -10.94 -12.13
C THR A 127 -0.27 -11.76 -13.41
N ASP A 128 -1.39 -11.63 -14.11
CA ASP A 128 -1.73 -12.31 -15.36
C ASP A 128 -1.47 -11.47 -16.62
N TYR A 129 -0.89 -10.27 -16.49
CA TYR A 129 -0.58 -9.42 -17.64
C TYR A 129 0.46 -10.07 -18.55
N ASP A 130 0.08 -10.25 -19.82
CA ASP A 130 0.78 -11.00 -20.87
C ASP A 130 1.44 -10.11 -21.94
N GLY A 131 1.23 -8.80 -21.87
CA GLY A 131 1.87 -7.82 -22.75
C GLY A 131 3.36 -7.62 -22.44
N ASP A 132 4.03 -6.92 -23.35
CA ASP A 132 5.44 -6.56 -23.19
C ASP A 132 5.64 -5.49 -22.11
N VAL A 133 6.80 -5.55 -21.44
CA VAL A 133 7.29 -4.50 -20.55
C VAL A 133 8.24 -3.61 -21.38
N PRO A 134 7.92 -2.32 -21.59
CA PRO A 134 8.79 -1.45 -22.39
C PRO A 134 10.17 -1.25 -21.76
N GLU A 135 11.18 -0.97 -22.59
CA GLU A 135 12.52 -0.65 -22.12
C GLU A 135 12.52 0.57 -21.19
N GLY A 136 13.35 0.52 -20.13
CA GLY A 136 13.44 1.59 -19.13
C GLY A 136 12.40 1.51 -18.00
N PHE A 137 11.51 0.51 -18.01
CA PHE A 137 10.56 0.26 -16.92
C PHE A 137 10.96 -0.96 -16.08
N VAL A 138 10.73 -0.85 -14.78
CA VAL A 138 10.87 -1.95 -13.82
C VAL A 138 9.49 -2.57 -13.63
N ALA A 139 9.33 -3.83 -14.03
CA ALA A 139 8.06 -4.53 -13.86
C ALA A 139 7.78 -4.85 -12.38
N VAL A 140 6.61 -4.47 -11.90
CA VAL A 140 6.12 -4.78 -10.54
C VAL A 140 4.80 -5.52 -10.64
N ARG A 141 4.79 -6.81 -10.33
CA ARG A 141 3.58 -7.64 -10.39
C ARG A 141 2.79 -7.50 -9.10
N CYS A 142 1.58 -6.98 -9.19
CA CYS A 142 0.70 -6.73 -8.05
C CYS A 142 -0.37 -7.83 -7.97
N THR A 143 -0.44 -8.52 -6.83
CA THR A 143 -1.40 -9.60 -6.55
C THR A 143 -2.82 -9.09 -6.25
N THR A 144 -3.01 -7.77 -6.18
CA THR A 144 -4.31 -7.12 -5.97
C THR A 144 -4.51 -5.99 -6.97
N HIS A 145 -5.76 -5.59 -7.21
CA HIS A 145 -6.04 -4.45 -8.09
C HIS A 145 -5.65 -3.10 -7.49
N ASN A 146 -5.56 -2.98 -6.17
CA ASN A 146 -5.15 -1.74 -5.51
C ASN A 146 -3.71 -1.86 -5.02
N ALA A 147 -2.95 -0.78 -5.16
CA ALA A 147 -1.64 -0.65 -4.54
C ALA A 147 -1.51 0.77 -3.98
N TYR A 148 -0.60 0.94 -3.03
CA TYR A 148 -0.34 2.22 -2.42
C TYR A 148 1.11 2.31 -1.95
N SER A 149 1.55 3.52 -1.67
CA SER A 149 2.76 3.74 -0.89
C SER A 149 2.57 4.88 0.08
N LEU A 150 3.38 4.82 1.13
CA LEU A 150 3.64 5.92 2.04
C LEU A 150 5.16 6.13 2.10
N LEU A 151 5.69 6.84 1.09
CA LEU A 151 7.12 7.05 0.93
C LEU A 151 7.59 8.18 1.85
N ARG A 152 8.69 7.96 2.56
CA ARG A 152 9.38 8.98 3.34
C ARG A 152 10.23 9.83 2.43
N ILE A 153 10.35 11.11 2.77
CA ILE A 153 11.33 12.01 2.20
C ILE A 153 12.45 12.16 3.22
N GLU A 154 13.65 11.75 2.83
CA GLU A 154 14.85 11.78 3.66
C GLU A 154 15.92 12.63 2.97
N ARG A 155 16.79 13.27 3.76
CA ARG A 155 17.99 13.91 3.21
C ARG A 155 19.01 12.82 2.86
N VAL A 156 19.65 13.00 1.71
CA VAL A 156 20.67 12.07 1.17
C VAL A 156 22.00 12.25 1.89
#